data_AF-A0A951I4V8-F1
#
_entry.id   AF-A0A951I4V8-F1
#
_cell.length_a   1.000
_cell.length_b   1.000
_cell.length_c   1.000
_cell.angle_alpha   90.00
_cell.angle_beta   90.00
_cell.angle_gamma   90.00
#
_symmetry.space_group_name_H-M   'P 1'
#
loop_
_entity.id
_entity.type
_entity.pdbx_description
1 polymer ?
#
loop_
_entity_poly.entity_id
_entity_poly.type
_entity_poly.pdbx_seq_one_letter_code
_entity_poly.pdbx_strand_id
1 'polypeptide(L)'
;AGDAPQAPQVYRAPYNFTGDGRSDFANVSIAAAGTPISWRILRNPADPAPNAAFIRIFNYGVSGDSLTPGDYFGDGKTEVSVWRTGQFIHAPFPEGPNPIGPLTFVNWGNTSAENPGRVGDYDGDGKDDEVVVRVQANVLNWIIRGSAGTNRQVPFGLVRSGFSTLAFQGADFDGDGRDDLVMANASTTSGANTWYIGDSITGQTKFVLTWGNFITDYFVGPDDYTGDGIADLVVYRAGGTGPDAGGWYIRNTATGASTLTIFGVADAAFEDEDVPVRGDFSGDNRADICVFRRSTKTYYWIDSSNGSIQAQQWGDPNDVNELPLGLFFNF
;
A
#
# COMPACT_ATOMS: atom_id res chain seq x y z
N ALA A 1 19.71 -6.19 27.89
CA ALA A 1 18.60 -5.47 28.53
C ALA A 1 17.36 -5.90 27.79
N GLY A 2 16.31 -6.34 28.48
CA GLY A 2 15.07 -6.70 27.80
C GLY A 2 14.46 -5.43 27.27
N ASP A 3 14.31 -5.34 25.95
CA ASP A 3 13.49 -4.29 25.35
C ASP A 3 12.09 -4.47 25.91
N ALA A 4 11.60 -3.42 26.56
CA ALA A 4 10.19 -3.33 26.90
C ALA A 4 9.42 -3.47 25.58
N PRO A 5 8.27 -4.17 25.56
CA PRO A 5 7.41 -4.16 24.38
C PRO A 5 7.13 -2.69 24.05
N GLN A 6 7.56 -2.26 22.86
CA GLN A 6 7.16 -0.97 22.30
C GLN A 6 5.63 -0.92 22.38
N ALA A 7 5.08 0.20 22.83
CA ALA A 7 3.64 0.43 22.66
C ALA A 7 3.31 0.23 21.17
N PRO A 8 2.15 -0.36 20.83
CA PRO A 8 1.78 -0.56 19.43
C PRO A 8 1.93 0.78 18.69
N GLN A 9 2.80 0.78 17.68
CA GLN A 9 2.99 1.93 16.81
C GLN A 9 1.70 2.10 16.01
N VAL A 10 0.95 3.17 16.32
CA VAL A 10 -0.36 3.46 15.72
C VAL A 10 -0.25 3.73 14.22
N TYR A 11 0.93 4.13 13.74
CA TYR A 11 1.21 4.39 12.34
C TYR A 11 2.58 3.80 11.94
N ARG A 12 2.66 3.19 10.76
CA ARG A 12 3.89 2.69 10.15
C ARG A 12 4.02 3.22 8.74
N ALA A 13 5.12 3.92 8.47
CA ALA A 13 5.44 4.41 7.14
C ALA A 13 5.51 3.22 6.15
N PRO A 14 4.64 3.18 5.12
CA PRO A 14 4.69 2.15 4.10
C PRO A 14 6.04 2.16 3.38
N TYR A 15 6.55 0.99 3.00
CA TYR A 15 7.81 0.90 2.24
C TYR A 15 9.03 1.51 2.95
N ASN A 16 9.03 1.52 4.29
CA ASN A 16 10.20 1.84 5.09
C ASN A 16 11.16 0.64 5.15
N PHE A 17 11.93 0.42 4.09
CA PHE A 17 12.87 -0.71 3.98
C PHE A 17 14.07 -0.58 4.92
N THR A 18 14.37 0.63 5.38
CA THR A 18 15.57 0.92 6.19
C THR A 18 15.30 1.01 7.69
N GLY A 19 14.04 1.12 8.09
CA GLY A 19 13.63 1.23 9.49
C GLY A 19 13.86 2.62 10.09
N ASP A 20 13.99 3.66 9.26
CA ASP A 20 14.26 5.03 9.74
C ASP A 20 12.98 5.82 10.07
N GLY A 21 11.81 5.20 9.84
CA GLY A 21 10.50 5.79 10.03
C GLY A 21 9.97 6.54 8.82
N ARG A 22 10.66 6.45 7.67
CA ARG A 22 10.23 7.08 6.41
C ARG A 22 9.99 6.04 5.33
N SER A 23 9.07 6.34 4.44
CA SER A 23 8.93 5.64 3.18
C SER A 23 10.19 5.84 2.33
N ASP A 24 10.75 4.72 1.86
CA ASP A 24 11.80 4.71 0.85
C ASP A 24 11.18 4.70 -0.56
N PHE A 25 11.95 5.14 -1.55
CA PHE A 25 11.49 5.18 -2.94
C PHE A 25 11.72 3.82 -3.59
N ALA A 26 10.65 3.10 -3.88
CA ALA A 26 10.72 1.74 -4.43
C ALA A 26 10.06 1.65 -5.80
N ASN A 27 10.79 1.08 -6.77
CA ASN A 27 10.28 0.72 -8.07
C ASN A 27 10.64 -0.74 -8.39
N VAL A 28 9.84 -1.38 -9.24
CA VAL A 28 10.09 -2.73 -9.73
C VAL A 28 9.96 -2.76 -11.24
N SER A 29 10.80 -3.53 -11.91
CA SER A 29 10.59 -3.89 -13.32
C SER A 29 10.39 -5.39 -13.43
N ILE A 30 9.29 -5.76 -14.09
CA ILE A 30 8.96 -7.12 -14.45
C ILE A 30 9.12 -7.20 -15.97
N ALA A 31 10.11 -7.97 -16.42
CA ALA A 31 10.35 -8.17 -17.85
C ALA A 31 9.39 -9.24 -18.40
N ALA A 32 9.89 -10.25 -19.12
CA ALA A 32 9.06 -11.31 -19.65
C ALA A 32 8.68 -12.36 -18.58
N ALA A 33 7.59 -13.10 -18.83
CA ALA A 33 7.16 -14.21 -17.98
C ALA A 33 8.32 -15.18 -17.68
N GLY A 34 8.48 -15.55 -16.40
CA GLY A 34 9.56 -16.43 -15.94
C GLY A 34 10.94 -15.77 -15.78
N THR A 35 11.08 -14.47 -16.01
CA THR A 35 12.32 -13.73 -15.69
C THR A 35 12.32 -13.20 -14.24
N PRO A 36 13.48 -12.95 -13.63
CA PRO A 36 13.54 -12.36 -12.30
C PRO A 36 12.88 -10.98 -12.24
N ILE A 37 12.21 -10.66 -11.14
CA ILE A 37 11.74 -9.29 -10.87
C ILE A 37 12.92 -8.48 -10.35
N SER A 38 13.17 -7.32 -10.96
CA SER A 38 14.24 -6.40 -10.54
C SER A 38 13.65 -5.32 -9.64
N TRP A 39 14.09 -5.29 -8.39
CA TRP A 39 13.75 -4.28 -7.40
C TRP A 39 14.77 -3.15 -7.43
N ARG A 40 14.29 -1.90 -7.40
CA ARG A 40 15.08 -0.66 -7.38
C ARG A 40 14.61 0.17 -6.18
N ILE A 41 15.34 0.10 -5.08
CA ILE A 41 15.03 0.84 -3.85
C ILE A 41 16.07 1.93 -3.65
N LEU A 42 15.63 3.17 -3.54
CA LEU A 42 16.43 4.29 -3.09
C LEU A 42 15.98 4.64 -1.68
N ARG A 43 16.93 4.53 -0.76
CA ARG A 43 16.77 5.01 0.61
C ARG A 43 16.31 6.47 0.61
N ASN A 44 15.38 6.81 1.49
CA ASN A 44 14.95 8.18 1.67
C ASN A 44 16.16 9.08 1.99
N PRO A 45 16.46 10.12 1.18
CA PRO A 45 17.63 10.98 1.39
C PRO A 45 17.62 11.76 2.71
N ALA A 46 16.46 11.85 3.37
CA ALA A 46 16.33 12.45 4.69
C ALA A 46 16.74 11.48 5.83
N ASP A 47 17.10 10.23 5.52
CA ASP A 47 17.64 9.27 6.48
C ASP A 47 18.93 9.85 7.13
N PRO A 48 18.96 10.02 8.47
CA PRO A 48 20.12 10.55 9.19
C PRO A 48 21.34 9.62 9.19
N ALA A 49 21.24 8.38 8.70
CA ALA A 49 22.33 7.43 8.70
C ALA A 49 23.51 7.90 7.82
N PRO A 50 24.77 7.78 8.28
CA PRO A 50 25.96 8.42 7.66
C PRO A 50 26.36 7.90 6.26
N ASN A 51 25.59 7.00 5.66
CA ASN A 51 25.75 6.50 4.29
C ASN A 51 24.52 6.81 3.40
N ALA A 52 23.91 7.98 3.63
CA ALA A 52 22.58 8.46 3.20
C ALA A 52 22.23 8.50 1.68
N ALA A 53 22.98 7.84 0.79
CA ALA A 53 22.61 7.70 -0.61
C ALA A 53 22.93 6.29 -1.11
N PHE A 54 22.26 5.28 -0.53
CA PHE A 54 22.39 3.90 -0.98
C PHE A 54 21.26 3.54 -1.93
N ILE A 55 21.63 3.29 -3.18
CA ILE A 55 20.79 2.69 -4.20
C ILE A 55 20.91 1.17 -4.09
N ARG A 56 19.77 0.49 -4.04
CA ARG A 56 19.67 -0.96 -4.16
C ARG A 56 19.02 -1.35 -5.46
N ILE A 57 19.75 -2.08 -6.28
CA ILE A 57 19.19 -2.78 -7.43
C ILE A 57 19.53 -4.26 -7.28
N PHE A 58 18.51 -5.11 -7.22
CA PHE A 58 18.69 -6.56 -7.08
C PHE A 58 17.50 -7.32 -7.65
N ASN A 59 17.73 -8.60 -7.96
CA ASN A 59 16.68 -9.48 -8.47
C ASN A 59 16.11 -10.33 -7.33
N TYR A 60 14.80 -10.31 -7.16
CA TYR A 60 14.09 -11.13 -6.18
C TYR A 60 12.68 -11.45 -6.65
N GLY A 61 12.27 -12.71 -6.53
CA GLY A 61 11.04 -13.18 -7.15
C GLY A 61 11.20 -13.42 -8.65
N VAL A 62 10.12 -13.88 -9.28
CA VAL A 62 10.03 -14.11 -10.73
C VAL A 62 8.72 -13.55 -11.25
N SER A 63 8.71 -13.13 -12.52
CA SER A 63 7.51 -12.65 -13.20
C SER A 63 6.38 -13.68 -13.06
N GLY A 64 5.23 -13.22 -12.54
CA GLY A 64 4.09 -14.05 -12.16
C GLY A 64 3.87 -14.14 -10.64
N ASP A 65 4.89 -13.80 -9.84
CA ASP A 65 4.70 -13.60 -8.41
C ASP A 65 3.91 -12.32 -8.14
N SER A 66 3.13 -12.31 -7.06
CA SER A 66 2.53 -11.08 -6.53
C SER A 66 3.46 -10.46 -5.50
N LEU A 67 3.63 -9.14 -5.52
CA LEU A 67 4.46 -8.44 -4.53
C LEU A 67 3.70 -8.26 -3.23
N THR A 68 4.35 -8.54 -2.11
CA THR A 68 3.75 -8.45 -0.78
C THR A 68 4.71 -7.85 0.23
N PRO A 69 5.36 -6.70 -0.04
CA PRO A 69 6.28 -6.09 0.92
C PRO A 69 5.54 -5.64 2.19
N GLY A 70 6.15 -5.86 3.36
CA GLY A 70 5.61 -5.56 4.69
C GLY A 70 6.64 -5.89 5.79
N ASP A 71 6.44 -5.40 7.00
CA ASP A 71 7.24 -5.71 8.20
C ASP A 71 6.77 -7.02 8.85
N TYR A 72 7.15 -8.14 8.26
CA TYR A 72 6.80 -9.47 8.76
C TYR A 72 7.70 -9.92 9.92
N PHE A 73 8.86 -9.29 10.08
CA PHE A 73 9.81 -9.64 11.13
C PHE A 73 9.61 -8.84 12.42
N GLY A 74 8.90 -7.71 12.37
CA GLY A 74 8.63 -6.82 13.49
C GLY A 74 9.86 -6.04 13.93
N ASP A 75 10.78 -5.77 13.01
CA ASP A 75 11.98 -4.97 13.28
C ASP A 75 11.82 -3.50 12.80
N GLY A 76 10.61 -3.13 12.38
CA GLY A 76 10.28 -1.81 11.88
C GLY A 76 10.69 -1.59 10.43
N LYS A 77 11.16 -2.64 9.73
CA LYS A 77 11.61 -2.57 8.35
C LYS A 77 10.66 -3.33 7.44
N THR A 78 10.45 -2.79 6.25
CA THR A 78 9.75 -3.49 5.19
C THR A 78 10.63 -4.60 4.63
N GLU A 79 10.17 -5.84 4.69
CA GLU A 79 10.76 -6.95 3.96
C GLU A 79 10.47 -6.86 2.46
N VAL A 80 11.43 -7.35 1.68
CA VAL A 80 11.18 -7.69 0.28
C VAL A 80 10.46 -9.03 0.27
N SER A 81 9.19 -9.03 -0.14
CA SER A 81 8.34 -10.21 -0.01
C SER A 81 7.49 -10.41 -1.26
N VAL A 82 7.32 -11.68 -1.61
CA VAL A 82 6.51 -12.12 -2.76
C VAL A 82 5.63 -13.30 -2.38
N TRP A 83 4.49 -13.42 -3.04
CA TRP A 83 3.67 -14.61 -3.05
C TRP A 83 3.81 -15.35 -4.37
N ARG A 84 4.12 -16.64 -4.28
CA ARG A 84 4.25 -17.56 -5.42
C ARG A 84 3.47 -18.83 -5.15
N THR A 85 2.37 -19.03 -5.86
CA THR A 85 1.71 -20.34 -5.95
C THR A 85 1.46 -20.96 -4.56
N GLY A 86 0.79 -20.22 -3.67
CA GLY A 86 0.43 -20.68 -2.32
C GLY A 86 1.59 -20.67 -1.32
N GLN A 87 2.60 -19.85 -1.55
CA GLN A 87 3.74 -19.67 -0.66
C GLN A 87 4.12 -18.19 -0.59
N PHE A 88 4.20 -17.63 0.61
CA PHE A 88 4.88 -16.35 0.83
C PHE A 88 6.37 -16.60 1.05
N ILE A 89 7.20 -15.73 0.47
CA ILE A 89 8.64 -15.80 0.55
C ILE A 89 9.14 -14.42 0.96
N HIS A 90 9.54 -14.28 2.22
CA HIS A 90 10.03 -13.04 2.79
C HIS A 90 11.55 -13.04 2.80
N ALA A 91 12.13 -11.88 2.52
CA ALA A 91 13.55 -11.65 2.66
C ALA A 91 13.79 -10.29 3.32
N PRO A 92 14.73 -10.21 4.28
CA PRO A 92 15.09 -8.94 4.88
C PRO A 92 15.67 -8.03 3.81
N PHE A 93 15.38 -6.73 3.92
CA PHE A 93 15.96 -5.74 3.01
C PHE A 93 17.49 -5.81 3.08
N PRO A 94 18.18 -5.99 1.95
CA PRO A 94 19.63 -6.00 1.99
C PRO A 94 20.09 -4.54 2.16
N GLU A 95 20.70 -4.22 3.31
CA GLU A 95 21.20 -2.86 3.59
C GLU A 95 22.65 -2.61 3.15
N GLY A 96 23.44 -3.68 2.94
CA GLY A 96 24.85 -3.59 2.52
C GLY A 96 25.15 -4.35 1.22
N PRO A 97 26.37 -4.33 0.67
CA PRO A 97 26.71 -4.91 -0.65
C PRO A 97 26.42 -6.41 -0.80
N ASN A 98 26.04 -7.06 0.29
CA ASN A 98 25.65 -8.45 0.35
C ASN A 98 24.36 -8.73 -0.44
N PRO A 99 24.22 -9.98 -0.93
CA PRO A 99 22.98 -10.47 -1.52
C PRO A 99 21.83 -10.44 -0.50
N ILE A 100 20.64 -10.65 -1.02
CA ILE A 100 19.41 -10.85 -0.24
C ILE A 100 19.69 -11.80 0.92
N GLY A 101 19.22 -11.43 2.11
CA GLY A 101 19.42 -12.19 3.33
C GLY A 101 18.71 -13.56 3.33
N PRO A 102 18.72 -14.27 4.47
CA PRO A 102 18.06 -15.58 4.57
C PRO A 102 16.57 -15.46 4.23
N LEU A 103 16.09 -16.40 3.43
CA LEU A 103 14.69 -16.44 3.02
C LEU A 103 13.85 -17.15 4.07
N THR A 104 12.70 -16.57 4.39
CA THR A 104 11.66 -17.19 5.20
C THR A 104 10.55 -17.67 4.27
N PHE A 105 10.27 -18.97 4.31
CA PHE A 105 9.22 -19.59 3.49
C PHE A 105 7.99 -19.88 4.35
N VAL A 106 6.85 -19.31 3.97
CA VAL A 106 5.56 -19.59 4.57
C VAL A 106 4.71 -20.35 3.55
N ASN A 107 4.62 -21.66 3.72
CA ASN A 107 3.87 -22.57 2.83
C ASN A 107 2.38 -22.47 3.08
N TRP A 108 1.76 -21.37 2.65
CA TRP A 108 0.36 -21.08 2.92
C TRP A 108 -0.30 -20.29 1.79
N GLY A 109 -1.49 -20.76 1.42
CA GLY A 109 -2.32 -20.27 0.31
C GLY A 109 -2.74 -21.39 -0.66
N ASN A 110 -3.63 -21.07 -1.59
CA ASN A 110 -4.17 -21.92 -2.65
C ASN A 110 -4.00 -21.22 -4.00
N THR A 111 -3.60 -21.97 -5.01
CA THR A 111 -2.79 -21.45 -6.12
C THR A 111 -3.55 -20.78 -7.26
N SER A 112 -4.89 -20.89 -7.34
CA SER A 112 -5.64 -20.45 -8.54
C SER A 112 -6.78 -19.46 -8.31
N ALA A 113 -7.18 -19.18 -7.07
CA ALA A 113 -8.33 -18.32 -6.76
C ALA A 113 -8.08 -17.33 -5.62
N GLU A 114 -6.85 -17.26 -5.13
CA GLU A 114 -6.47 -16.36 -4.06
C GLU A 114 -5.71 -15.17 -4.60
N ASN A 115 -5.89 -14.07 -3.89
CA ASN A 115 -5.32 -12.79 -4.24
C ASN A 115 -4.55 -12.24 -3.03
N PRO A 116 -3.21 -12.28 -3.07
CA PRO A 116 -2.37 -11.83 -1.97
C PRO A 116 -2.16 -10.30 -2.00
N GLY A 117 -1.38 -9.77 -1.05
CA GLY A 117 -0.91 -8.38 -1.08
C GLY A 117 -1.79 -7.36 -0.37
N ARG A 118 -2.71 -7.82 0.47
CA ARG A 118 -3.48 -6.98 1.40
C ARG A 118 -2.75 -6.88 2.74
N VAL A 119 -1.49 -6.44 2.68
CA VAL A 119 -0.58 -6.37 3.82
C VAL A 119 -1.13 -5.42 4.89
N GLY A 120 -0.87 -5.71 6.15
CA GLY A 120 -1.27 -4.92 7.31
C GLY A 120 -1.25 -5.76 8.58
N ASP A 121 -1.29 -5.12 9.75
CA ASP A 121 -1.28 -5.75 11.08
C ASP A 121 -2.70 -5.91 11.60
N TYR A 122 -3.33 -7.02 11.25
CA TYR A 122 -4.74 -7.25 11.55
C TYR A 122 -4.96 -7.93 12.91
N ASP A 123 -3.91 -8.22 13.67
CA ASP A 123 -4.01 -8.75 15.03
C ASP A 123 -3.41 -7.82 16.12
N GLY A 124 -2.70 -6.77 15.72
CA GLY A 124 -2.22 -5.66 16.55
C GLY A 124 -0.92 -5.98 17.27
N ASP A 125 -0.14 -6.93 16.76
CA ASP A 125 1.09 -7.39 17.42
C ASP A 125 2.35 -6.61 17.01
N GLY A 126 2.20 -5.61 16.13
CA GLY A 126 3.28 -4.79 15.64
C GLY A 126 4.02 -5.40 14.44
N LYS A 127 3.44 -6.41 13.78
CA LYS A 127 3.94 -6.99 12.54
C LYS A 127 2.87 -6.99 11.46
N ASP A 128 3.29 -6.89 10.22
CA ASP A 128 2.38 -7.10 9.11
C ASP A 128 2.05 -8.60 8.98
N ASP A 129 0.79 -8.88 8.70
CA ASP A 129 0.28 -10.23 8.53
C ASP A 129 0.29 -10.65 7.06
N GLU A 130 0.43 -11.96 6.83
CA GLU A 130 0.21 -12.50 5.50
C GLU A 130 -1.30 -12.61 5.23
N VAL A 131 -1.76 -12.04 4.11
CA VAL A 131 -3.18 -12.03 3.75
C VAL A 131 -3.40 -12.49 2.32
N VAL A 132 -4.40 -13.35 2.16
CA VAL A 132 -5.00 -13.69 0.86
C VAL A 132 -6.50 -13.44 0.89
N VAL A 133 -7.04 -12.92 -0.21
CA VAL A 133 -8.48 -12.74 -0.38
C VAL A 133 -8.99 -13.73 -1.42
N ARG A 134 -10.13 -14.37 -1.11
CA ARG A 134 -10.81 -15.30 -2.02
C ARG A 134 -12.29 -14.96 -2.15
N VAL A 135 -12.77 -14.89 -3.39
CA VAL A 135 -14.21 -14.78 -3.65
C VAL A 135 -14.85 -16.15 -3.52
N GLN A 136 -15.82 -16.28 -2.61
CA GLN A 136 -16.64 -17.49 -2.48
C GLN A 136 -18.10 -17.10 -2.24
N ALA A 137 -19.01 -17.63 -3.06
CA ALA A 137 -20.44 -17.29 -3.00
C ALA A 137 -20.70 -15.77 -2.99
N ASN A 138 -19.97 -15.03 -3.84
CA ASN A 138 -20.01 -13.57 -3.96
C ASN A 138 -19.58 -12.79 -2.70
N VAL A 139 -18.85 -13.43 -1.77
CA VAL A 139 -18.27 -12.79 -0.59
C VAL A 139 -16.76 -12.79 -0.72
N LEU A 140 -16.11 -11.66 -0.41
CA LEU A 140 -14.66 -11.61 -0.20
C LEU A 140 -14.35 -12.24 1.15
N ASN A 141 -13.62 -13.35 1.12
CA ASN A 141 -13.13 -14.02 2.31
C ASN A 141 -11.69 -13.59 2.51
N TRP A 142 -11.46 -12.77 3.53
CA TRP A 142 -10.14 -12.37 3.96
C TRP A 142 -9.58 -13.51 4.80
N ILE A 143 -8.50 -14.13 4.36
CA ILE A 143 -7.82 -15.16 5.11
C ILE A 143 -6.50 -14.54 5.55
N ILE A 144 -6.40 -14.33 6.86
CA ILE A 144 -5.33 -13.62 7.53
C ILE A 144 -4.54 -14.63 8.33
N ARG A 145 -3.23 -14.64 8.15
CA ARG A 145 -2.31 -15.44 8.95
C ARG A 145 -1.51 -14.48 9.82
N GLY A 146 -1.88 -14.45 11.09
CA GLY A 146 -1.17 -13.66 12.09
C GLY A 146 0.25 -14.17 12.32
N SER A 147 1.09 -13.37 12.96
CA SER A 147 2.47 -13.71 13.33
C SER A 147 2.64 -15.01 14.12
N ALA A 148 1.61 -15.42 14.88
CA ALA A 148 1.57 -16.71 15.57
C ALA A 148 1.42 -17.93 14.62
N GLY A 149 1.22 -17.69 13.32
CA GLY A 149 1.03 -18.68 12.27
C GLY A 149 -0.37 -19.28 12.22
N THR A 150 -1.32 -18.73 12.97
CA THR A 150 -2.73 -19.15 12.98
C THR A 150 -3.53 -18.43 11.90
N ASN A 151 -4.31 -19.19 11.15
CA ASN A 151 -5.16 -18.64 10.10
C ASN A 151 -6.54 -18.26 10.65
N ARG A 152 -6.99 -17.05 10.33
CA ARG A 152 -8.34 -16.55 10.57
C ARG A 152 -9.00 -16.24 9.23
N GLN A 153 -10.18 -16.80 8.98
CA GLN A 153 -11.00 -16.41 7.83
C GLN A 153 -12.10 -15.47 8.30
N VAL A 154 -12.17 -14.29 7.66
CA VAL A 154 -13.09 -13.21 7.98
C VAL A 154 -13.87 -12.86 6.71
N PRO A 155 -15.13 -13.32 6.58
CA PRO A 155 -15.98 -12.95 5.46
C PRO A 155 -16.35 -11.48 5.56
N PHE A 156 -15.86 -10.65 4.64
CA PHE A 156 -16.12 -9.22 4.64
C PHE A 156 -16.08 -8.67 3.21
N GLY A 157 -17.21 -8.12 2.78
CA GLY A 157 -17.35 -7.54 1.45
C GLY A 157 -18.10 -8.42 0.47
N LEU A 158 -18.88 -7.77 -0.40
CA LEU A 158 -19.72 -8.45 -1.39
C LEU A 158 -19.28 -8.08 -2.79
N VAL A 159 -19.00 -9.11 -3.60
CA VAL A 159 -18.80 -9.01 -5.04
C VAL A 159 -20.16 -9.01 -5.71
N ARG A 160 -20.47 -7.95 -6.47
CA ARG A 160 -21.80 -7.77 -7.06
C ARG A 160 -21.70 -7.44 -8.53
N SER A 161 -22.61 -7.99 -9.32
CA SER A 161 -22.73 -7.62 -10.74
C SER A 161 -23.02 -6.13 -10.89
N GLY A 162 -22.36 -5.47 -11.86
CA GLY A 162 -22.47 -4.02 -12.09
C GLY A 162 -21.55 -3.16 -11.23
N PHE A 163 -20.65 -3.79 -10.45
CA PHE A 163 -19.63 -3.12 -9.67
C PHE A 163 -18.26 -3.74 -9.96
N SER A 164 -17.22 -2.90 -9.89
CA SER A 164 -15.84 -3.32 -9.72
C SER A 164 -15.58 -3.43 -8.22
N THR A 165 -15.13 -4.60 -7.75
CA THR A 165 -14.82 -4.81 -6.33
C THR A 165 -13.32 -4.67 -6.14
N LEU A 166 -12.91 -3.79 -5.23
CA LEU A 166 -11.52 -3.56 -4.89
C LEU A 166 -11.33 -3.82 -3.42
N ALA A 167 -10.44 -4.74 -3.06
CA ALA A 167 -9.93 -4.85 -1.70
C ALA A 167 -8.63 -4.04 -1.61
N PHE A 168 -8.32 -3.46 -0.45
CA PHE A 168 -7.11 -2.66 -0.21
C PHE A 168 -6.28 -3.28 0.91
N GLN A 169 -5.01 -2.88 0.99
CA GLN A 169 -4.22 -3.12 2.19
C GLN A 169 -4.92 -2.58 3.45
N GLY A 170 -4.55 -3.13 4.60
CA GLY A 170 -5.11 -2.74 5.88
C GLY A 170 -4.72 -1.30 6.25
N ALA A 171 -5.58 -0.68 7.06
CA ALA A 171 -5.30 0.58 7.75
C ALA A 171 -6.20 0.70 8.98
N ASP A 172 -5.74 1.29 10.08
CA ASP A 172 -6.52 1.47 11.31
C ASP A 172 -7.48 2.66 11.19
N PHE A 173 -8.80 2.42 11.12
CA PHE A 173 -9.81 3.47 11.00
C PHE A 173 -10.49 3.85 12.31
N ASP A 174 -10.18 3.17 13.42
CA ASP A 174 -10.80 3.47 14.72
C ASP A 174 -9.84 3.58 15.90
N GLY A 175 -8.53 3.54 15.62
CA GLY A 175 -7.46 3.75 16.59
C GLY A 175 -7.32 2.58 17.56
N ASP A 176 -7.80 1.39 17.20
CA ASP A 176 -7.73 0.21 18.07
C ASP A 176 -6.36 -0.50 18.02
N GLY A 177 -5.45 -0.01 17.18
CA GLY A 177 -4.09 -0.52 17.01
C GLY A 177 -4.01 -1.73 16.08
N ARG A 178 -5.09 -2.08 15.40
CA ARG A 178 -5.12 -3.08 14.33
C ARG A 178 -5.55 -2.43 13.04
N ASP A 179 -5.00 -2.91 11.95
CA ASP A 179 -5.50 -2.59 10.64
C ASP A 179 -6.89 -3.21 10.41
N ASP A 180 -7.78 -2.41 9.82
CA ASP A 180 -9.12 -2.81 9.44
C ASP A 180 -9.19 -3.38 8.03
N LEU A 181 -10.25 -4.14 7.77
CA LEU A 181 -10.56 -4.64 6.43
C LEU A 181 -11.13 -3.52 5.58
N VAL A 182 -10.53 -3.29 4.42
CA VAL A 182 -10.92 -2.20 3.52
C VAL A 182 -11.33 -2.75 2.16
N MET A 183 -12.53 -2.40 1.72
CA MET A 183 -12.94 -2.62 0.33
C MET A 183 -13.77 -1.47 -0.24
N ALA A 184 -13.78 -1.35 -1.57
CA ALA A 184 -14.67 -0.46 -2.30
C ALA A 184 -15.43 -1.21 -3.39
N ASN A 185 -16.71 -0.89 -3.53
CA ASN A 185 -17.51 -1.23 -4.71
C ASN A 185 -17.67 0.03 -5.55
N ALA A 186 -17.12 -0.02 -6.75
CA ALA A 186 -17.19 1.04 -7.73
C ALA A 186 -18.28 0.73 -8.76
N SER A 187 -19.32 1.56 -8.81
CA SER A 187 -20.42 1.36 -9.77
C SER A 187 -19.93 1.62 -11.19
N THR A 188 -19.98 0.61 -12.05
CA THR A 188 -19.58 0.75 -13.46
C THR A 188 -20.61 1.52 -14.31
N THR A 189 -21.78 1.84 -13.72
CA THR A 189 -22.86 2.60 -14.38
C THR A 189 -22.93 4.05 -13.89
N SER A 190 -22.91 4.26 -12.57
CA SER A 190 -23.06 5.61 -12.00
C SER A 190 -21.73 6.31 -11.72
N GLY A 191 -20.62 5.57 -11.70
CA GLY A 191 -19.33 6.05 -11.23
C GLY A 191 -19.23 6.15 -9.71
N ALA A 192 -20.30 5.97 -8.92
CA ALA A 192 -20.21 6.12 -7.47
C ALA A 192 -19.31 5.04 -6.85
N ASN A 193 -18.35 5.48 -6.03
CA ASN A 193 -17.53 4.61 -5.17
C ASN A 193 -18.22 4.43 -3.82
N THR A 194 -18.34 3.19 -3.34
CA THR A 194 -18.82 2.90 -1.97
C THR A 194 -17.79 2.09 -1.22
N TRP A 195 -17.23 2.69 -0.19
CA TRP A 195 -16.24 2.12 0.72
C TRP A 195 -16.91 1.39 1.87
N TYR A 196 -16.33 0.26 2.27
CA TYR A 196 -16.75 -0.53 3.41
C TYR A 196 -15.52 -0.80 4.27
N ILE A 197 -15.61 -0.41 5.54
CA ILE A 197 -14.58 -0.69 6.55
C ILE A 197 -15.14 -1.71 7.54
N GLY A 198 -14.35 -2.73 7.85
CA GLY A 198 -14.76 -3.83 8.71
C GLY A 198 -13.72 -4.17 9.76
N ASP A 199 -14.18 -4.57 10.93
CA ASP A 199 -13.30 -5.06 12.00
C ASP A 199 -12.59 -6.33 11.54
N SER A 200 -11.27 -6.33 11.70
CA SER A 200 -10.40 -7.38 11.19
C SER A 200 -10.53 -8.71 11.94
N ILE A 201 -11.13 -8.75 13.13
CA ILE A 201 -11.37 -9.99 13.89
C ILE A 201 -12.72 -10.62 13.53
N THR A 202 -13.77 -9.81 13.53
CA THR A 202 -15.17 -10.25 13.52
C THR A 202 -15.82 -10.11 12.14
N GLY A 203 -15.24 -9.29 11.26
CA GLY A 203 -15.84 -8.93 9.96
C GLY A 203 -17.07 -8.04 10.09
N GLN A 204 -17.38 -7.53 11.29
CA GLN A 204 -18.47 -6.58 11.46
C GLN A 204 -18.13 -5.28 10.74
N THR A 205 -19.07 -4.78 9.93
CA THR A 205 -18.91 -3.49 9.28
C THR A 205 -18.83 -2.39 10.34
N LYS A 206 -17.69 -1.69 10.40
CA LYS A 206 -17.49 -0.50 11.23
C LYS A 206 -18.26 0.67 10.62
N PHE A 207 -18.06 0.95 9.33
CA PHE A 207 -18.86 1.92 8.59
C PHE A 207 -18.88 1.67 7.08
N VAL A 208 -19.83 2.34 6.41
CA VAL A 208 -19.98 2.36 4.94
C VAL A 208 -20.10 3.80 4.48
N LEU A 209 -19.36 4.17 3.44
CA LEU A 209 -19.37 5.53 2.89
C LEU A 209 -19.40 5.51 1.36
N THR A 210 -20.41 6.16 0.77
CA THR A 210 -20.40 6.45 -0.67
C THR A 210 -19.71 7.78 -0.91
N TRP A 211 -18.50 7.74 -1.48
CA TRP A 211 -17.67 8.91 -1.71
C TRP A 211 -16.58 8.66 -2.76
N GLY A 212 -16.37 9.63 -3.64
CA GLY A 212 -15.52 9.52 -4.83
C GLY A 212 -16.29 9.09 -6.09
N ASN A 213 -15.61 9.15 -7.23
CA ASN A 213 -16.15 8.85 -8.56
C ASN A 213 -15.20 7.96 -9.37
N PHE A 214 -15.51 6.66 -9.48
CA PHE A 214 -14.78 5.64 -10.24
C PHE A 214 -14.42 6.02 -11.68
N ILE A 215 -15.23 6.85 -12.35
CA ILE A 215 -14.99 7.17 -13.76
C ILE A 215 -13.77 8.09 -13.89
N THR A 216 -13.53 8.94 -12.90
CA THR A 216 -12.50 9.99 -12.94
C THR A 216 -11.41 9.81 -11.90
N ASP A 217 -11.72 9.05 -10.85
CA ASP A 217 -10.93 8.95 -9.64
C ASP A 217 -10.26 7.59 -9.56
N TYR A 218 -8.96 7.64 -9.32
CA TYR A 218 -8.13 6.51 -8.95
C TYR A 218 -8.16 6.37 -7.45
N PHE A 219 -8.30 5.14 -6.99
CA PHE A 219 -8.16 4.86 -5.58
C PHE A 219 -6.70 4.96 -5.17
N VAL A 220 -6.44 5.64 -4.06
CA VAL A 220 -5.15 5.59 -3.37
C VAL A 220 -5.35 4.74 -2.12
N GLY A 221 -4.33 3.99 -1.72
CA GLY A 221 -4.39 3.20 -0.50
C GLY A 221 -4.74 4.11 0.70
N PRO A 222 -5.67 3.72 1.58
CA PRO A 222 -5.94 4.48 2.79
C PRO A 222 -4.71 4.58 3.67
N ASP A 223 -4.57 5.70 4.36
CA ASP A 223 -3.50 5.98 5.32
C ASP A 223 -3.88 7.20 6.16
N ASP A 224 -3.15 7.53 7.23
CA ASP A 224 -3.39 8.79 7.96
C ASP A 224 -2.84 9.99 7.18
N TYR A 225 -3.68 10.65 6.39
CA TYR A 225 -3.32 11.84 5.60
C TYR A 225 -3.61 13.14 6.35
N THR A 226 -4.16 13.10 7.56
CA THR A 226 -4.54 14.28 8.33
C THR A 226 -3.78 14.44 9.65
N GLY A 227 -3.02 13.42 10.05
CA GLY A 227 -2.22 13.38 11.26
C GLY A 227 -3.06 13.22 12.53
N ASP A 228 -4.26 12.65 12.43
CA ASP A 228 -5.15 12.42 13.58
C ASP A 228 -5.02 11.02 14.20
N GLY A 229 -4.11 10.20 13.66
CA GLY A 229 -3.76 8.88 14.15
C GLY A 229 -4.70 7.76 13.67
N ILE A 230 -5.62 8.06 12.76
CA ILE A 230 -6.44 7.05 12.09
C ILE A 230 -6.41 7.24 10.56
N ALA A 231 -6.79 6.21 9.84
CA ALA A 231 -6.74 6.19 8.39
C ALA A 231 -7.83 7.06 7.74
N ASP A 232 -7.45 7.73 6.66
CA ASP A 232 -8.29 8.53 5.79
C ASP A 232 -8.57 7.81 4.48
N LEU A 233 -9.71 8.13 3.85
CA LEU A 233 -10.00 7.64 2.49
C LEU A 233 -9.50 8.64 1.46
N VAL A 234 -8.78 8.16 0.45
CA VAL A 234 -8.13 9.01 -0.54
C VAL A 234 -8.43 8.54 -1.96
N VAL A 235 -8.72 9.51 -2.82
CA VAL A 235 -8.80 9.29 -4.26
C VAL A 235 -8.05 10.39 -5.02
N TYR A 236 -7.41 10.02 -6.12
CA TYR A 236 -6.72 10.93 -7.02
C TYR A 236 -7.48 11.07 -8.33
N ARG A 237 -7.89 12.28 -8.69
CA ARG A 237 -8.61 12.55 -9.94
C ARG A 237 -7.61 12.76 -11.09
N ALA A 238 -7.15 11.68 -11.72
CA ALA A 238 -6.25 11.80 -12.88
C ALA A 238 -7.01 12.12 -14.19
N GLY A 239 -8.31 11.81 -14.27
CA GLY A 239 -9.13 12.04 -15.46
C GLY A 239 -10.07 13.26 -15.38
N GLY A 240 -10.45 13.78 -16.55
CA GLY A 240 -11.40 14.89 -16.70
C GLY A 240 -10.77 16.20 -17.21
N THR A 241 -11.61 17.16 -17.60
CA THR A 241 -11.19 18.51 -18.04
C THR A 241 -11.58 19.61 -17.05
N GLY A 242 -12.00 19.21 -15.84
CA GLY A 242 -12.40 20.10 -14.77
C GLY A 242 -11.21 20.81 -14.10
N PRO A 243 -11.47 21.85 -13.28
CA PRO A 243 -10.44 22.57 -12.53
C PRO A 243 -9.75 21.74 -11.44
N ASP A 244 -10.24 20.53 -11.20
CA ASP A 244 -9.82 19.56 -10.19
C ASP A 244 -9.06 18.35 -10.77
N ALA A 245 -8.73 18.39 -12.06
CA ALA A 245 -7.88 17.39 -12.68
C ALA A 245 -6.46 17.45 -12.08
N GLY A 246 -5.91 16.30 -11.69
CA GLY A 246 -4.70 16.20 -10.86
C GLY A 246 -4.97 16.44 -9.36
N GLY A 247 -6.24 16.39 -8.94
CA GLY A 247 -6.66 16.67 -7.57
C GLY A 247 -6.62 15.44 -6.66
N TRP A 248 -6.01 15.62 -5.49
CA TRP A 248 -6.11 14.72 -4.35
C TRP A 248 -7.32 15.09 -3.52
N TYR A 249 -8.27 14.18 -3.43
CA TYR A 249 -9.38 14.25 -2.50
C TYR A 249 -9.05 13.38 -1.29
N ILE A 250 -9.09 13.97 -0.10
CA ILE A 250 -8.89 13.26 1.17
C ILE A 250 -10.16 13.43 1.98
N ARG A 251 -10.68 12.31 2.49
CA ARG A 251 -11.84 12.26 3.37
C ARG A 251 -11.35 11.88 4.76
N ASN A 252 -11.35 12.87 5.65
CA ASN A 252 -11.06 12.62 7.05
C ASN A 252 -12.18 11.80 7.68
N THR A 253 -11.85 10.62 8.19
CA THR A 253 -12.84 9.66 8.68
C THR A 253 -13.32 9.97 10.10
N ALA A 254 -12.48 10.62 10.92
CA ALA A 254 -12.86 11.09 12.26
C ALA A 254 -13.94 12.19 12.24
N THR A 255 -13.78 13.17 11.34
CA THR A 255 -14.57 14.41 11.30
C THR A 255 -15.58 14.44 10.16
N GLY A 256 -15.40 13.61 9.13
CA GLY A 256 -16.16 13.69 7.90
C GLY A 256 -15.88 14.95 7.07
N ALA A 257 -14.75 15.63 7.29
CA ALA A 257 -14.29 16.71 6.43
C ALA A 257 -13.72 16.13 5.11
N SER A 258 -13.80 16.91 4.04
CA SER A 258 -13.13 16.60 2.77
C SER A 258 -12.23 17.74 2.36
N THR A 259 -11.00 17.44 2.00
CA THR A 259 -10.04 18.40 1.45
C THR A 259 -9.74 18.07 -0.01
N LEU A 260 -9.42 19.11 -0.77
CA LEU A 260 -8.96 19.02 -2.15
C LEU A 260 -7.61 19.73 -2.24
N THR A 261 -6.59 19.00 -2.66
CA THR A 261 -5.27 19.54 -2.95
C THR A 261 -4.92 19.24 -4.39
N ILE A 262 -4.65 20.26 -5.20
CA ILE A 262 -4.22 20.06 -6.59
C ILE A 262 -2.72 19.80 -6.58
N PHE A 263 -2.33 18.57 -6.88
CA PHE A 263 -0.92 18.16 -6.90
C PHE A 263 -0.72 16.95 -7.81
N GLY A 264 -0.30 17.25 -9.03
CA GLY A 264 -0.09 16.27 -10.08
C GLY A 264 -0.53 16.83 -11.43
N VAL A 265 -0.22 16.08 -12.48
CA VAL A 265 -0.69 16.33 -13.84
C VAL A 265 -1.82 15.34 -14.15
N ALA A 266 -2.91 15.87 -14.69
CA ALA A 266 -4.02 15.06 -15.15
C ALA A 266 -3.63 14.28 -16.41
N ASP A 267 -3.78 12.96 -16.33
CA ASP A 267 -3.59 12.05 -17.44
C ASP A 267 -4.73 11.03 -17.44
N ALA A 268 -5.64 11.16 -18.41
CA ALA A 268 -6.78 10.28 -18.56
C ALA A 268 -6.39 8.85 -18.97
N ALA A 269 -5.18 8.66 -19.53
CA ALA A 269 -4.68 7.34 -19.89
C ALA A 269 -3.94 6.66 -18.73
N PHE A 270 -3.69 7.36 -17.61
CA PHE A 270 -2.99 6.88 -16.40
C PHE A 270 -1.56 6.35 -16.62
N GLU A 271 -1.14 6.11 -17.85
CA GLU A 271 0.08 5.39 -18.19
C GLU A 271 1.24 6.31 -18.57
N ASP A 272 0.99 7.59 -18.85
CA ASP A 272 1.99 8.46 -19.47
C ASP A 272 2.60 9.50 -18.50
N GLU A 273 1.90 9.89 -17.42
CA GLU A 273 2.39 10.97 -16.53
C GLU A 273 2.42 10.67 -15.02
N ASP A 274 1.53 11.26 -14.21
CA ASP A 274 1.61 11.25 -12.74
C ASP A 274 0.74 10.16 -12.10
N VAL A 275 1.37 9.36 -11.24
CA VAL A 275 0.75 8.23 -10.53
C VAL A 275 0.71 8.54 -9.03
N PRO A 276 -0.43 8.46 -8.34
CA PRO A 276 -0.47 8.69 -6.90
C PRO A 276 0.29 7.59 -6.15
N VAL A 277 1.03 7.99 -5.12
CA VAL A 277 1.86 7.14 -4.27
C VAL A 277 1.45 7.32 -2.82
N ARG A 278 1.27 6.20 -2.11
CA ARG A 278 1.11 6.20 -0.65
C ARG A 278 2.49 6.16 0.01
N GLY A 279 2.71 6.97 1.04
CA GLY A 279 3.93 6.95 1.85
C GLY A 279 4.05 8.16 2.77
N ASP A 280 4.84 8.02 3.83
CA ASP A 280 5.31 9.08 4.72
C ASP A 280 6.80 9.31 4.42
N PHE A 281 7.09 10.16 3.46
CA PHE A 281 8.45 10.50 3.04
C PHE A 281 9.11 11.54 3.96
N SER A 282 8.32 12.28 4.75
CA SER A 282 8.83 13.27 5.71
C SER A 282 9.30 12.62 7.02
N GLY A 283 8.65 11.53 7.43
CA GLY A 283 8.83 10.83 8.70
C GLY A 283 8.08 11.49 9.86
N ASP A 284 6.96 12.17 9.59
CA ASP A 284 6.14 12.83 10.60
C ASP A 284 4.95 11.99 11.08
N ASN A 285 4.91 10.71 10.69
CA ASN A 285 3.84 9.74 10.92
C ASN A 285 2.52 10.13 10.25
N ARG A 286 2.60 10.83 9.12
CA ARG A 286 1.46 11.20 8.31
C ARG A 286 1.81 10.96 6.84
N ALA A 287 0.86 10.39 6.11
CA ALA A 287 1.02 10.17 4.69
C ALA A 287 1.11 11.51 3.94
N ASP A 288 2.12 11.59 3.07
CA ASP A 288 2.34 12.70 2.16
C ASP A 288 1.46 12.59 0.91
N ILE A 289 1.11 13.74 0.35
CA ILE A 289 0.52 13.82 -0.99
C ILE A 289 1.65 13.65 -2.00
N CYS A 290 1.77 12.47 -2.62
CA CYS A 290 2.91 12.12 -3.48
C CYS A 290 2.48 11.58 -4.85
N VAL A 291 3.13 12.05 -5.91
CA VAL A 291 3.01 11.47 -7.26
C VAL A 291 4.35 11.00 -7.80
N PHE A 292 4.36 9.86 -8.50
CA PHE A 292 5.47 9.43 -9.33
C PHE A 292 5.21 9.83 -10.78
N ARG A 293 6.04 10.75 -11.29
CA ARG A 293 6.02 11.18 -12.69
C ARG A 293 6.82 10.23 -13.55
N ARG A 294 6.14 9.45 -14.40
CA ARG A 294 6.82 8.49 -15.28
C ARG A 294 7.71 9.16 -16.30
N SER A 295 7.29 10.26 -16.91
CA SER A 295 8.06 10.92 -17.98
C SER A 295 9.45 11.36 -17.53
N THR A 296 9.60 11.81 -16.28
CA THR A 296 10.88 12.28 -15.70
C THR A 296 11.52 11.31 -14.71
N LYS A 297 10.81 10.23 -14.33
CA LYS A 297 11.23 9.27 -13.29
C LYS A 297 11.47 9.98 -11.97
N THR A 298 10.47 10.74 -11.53
CA THR A 298 10.62 11.63 -10.38
C THR A 298 9.43 11.51 -9.47
N TYR A 299 9.70 11.24 -8.20
CA TYR A 299 8.72 11.40 -7.13
C TYR A 299 8.64 12.88 -6.80
N TYR A 300 7.43 13.41 -6.74
CA TYR A 300 7.13 14.72 -6.18
C TYR A 300 6.21 14.50 -5.00
N TRP A 301 6.44 15.19 -3.88
CA TRP A 301 5.51 15.14 -2.76
C TRP A 301 5.40 16.50 -2.08
N ILE A 302 4.25 16.72 -1.45
CA ILE A 302 4.07 17.80 -0.47
C ILE A 302 4.43 17.19 0.88
N ASP A 303 5.52 17.69 1.47
CA ASP A 303 5.96 17.33 2.81
C ASP A 303 4.90 17.77 3.84
N SER A 304 4.24 16.79 4.45
CA SER A 304 3.19 16.95 5.46
C SER A 304 3.63 17.80 6.65
N SER A 305 4.91 17.78 7.01
CA SER A 305 5.45 18.44 8.20
C SER A 305 5.60 19.96 8.06
N ASN A 306 5.73 20.45 6.82
CA ASN A 306 6.04 21.87 6.56
C ASN A 306 5.38 22.46 5.30
N GLY A 307 4.70 21.65 4.50
CA GLY A 307 3.99 22.04 3.28
C GLY A 307 4.88 22.33 2.07
N SER A 308 6.19 22.06 2.15
CA SER A 308 7.11 22.28 1.02
C SER A 308 6.95 21.20 -0.04
N ILE A 309 7.18 21.57 -1.29
CA ILE A 309 7.22 20.60 -2.40
C ILE A 309 8.64 20.06 -2.50
N GLN A 310 8.74 18.75 -2.43
CA GLN A 310 9.99 18.00 -2.57
C GLN A 310 9.99 17.23 -3.90
N ALA A 311 11.19 16.89 -4.37
CA ALA A 311 11.37 16.11 -5.58
C ALA A 311 12.58 15.18 -5.47
N GLN A 312 12.40 13.91 -5.84
CA GLN A 312 13.46 12.91 -5.87
C GLN A 312 13.40 12.14 -7.19
N GLN A 313 14.45 12.27 -8.01
CA GLN A 313 14.55 11.51 -9.25
C GLN A 313 15.01 10.08 -8.94
N TRP A 314 14.19 9.09 -9.26
CA TRP A 314 14.44 7.67 -9.03
C TRP A 314 13.59 6.77 -9.95
N GLY A 315 14.15 5.66 -10.45
CA GLY A 315 13.47 4.69 -11.33
C GLY A 315 14.06 4.54 -12.75
N ASP A 316 13.49 3.65 -13.56
CA ASP A 316 13.91 3.23 -14.92
C ASP A 316 12.73 3.29 -15.91
N PRO A 317 12.96 3.59 -17.21
CA PRO A 317 11.94 3.54 -18.27
C PRO A 317 11.06 2.29 -18.33
N ASN A 318 11.53 1.15 -17.85
CA ASN A 318 10.80 -0.13 -17.89
C ASN A 318 10.21 -0.54 -16.53
N ASP A 319 10.20 0.36 -15.54
CA ASP A 319 9.55 0.08 -14.26
C ASP A 319 8.03 -0.04 -14.45
N VAL A 320 7.48 -1.13 -13.93
CA VAL A 320 6.03 -1.37 -13.84
C VAL A 320 5.53 -0.82 -12.51
N ASN A 321 4.33 -0.24 -12.50
CA ASN A 321 3.80 0.52 -11.36
C ASN A 321 3.29 -0.34 -10.19
N GLU A 322 3.82 -1.54 -9.98
CA GLU A 322 3.31 -2.42 -8.93
C GLU A 322 3.76 -2.01 -7.52
N LEU A 323 4.80 -1.16 -7.45
CA LEU A 323 5.18 -0.38 -6.28
C LEU A 323 5.39 1.03 -6.84
N PRO A 324 4.39 1.93 -6.72
CA PRO A 324 3.87 2.45 -5.46
C PRO A 324 2.34 2.32 -5.30
N LEU A 325 1.69 1.68 -6.27
CA LEU A 325 0.26 1.43 -6.26
C LEU A 325 0.06 0.12 -5.52
N GLY A 326 -0.36 0.18 -4.26
CA GLY A 326 -0.83 -1.01 -3.54
C GLY A 326 -1.64 -1.88 -4.51
N LEU A 327 -1.22 -3.13 -4.71
CA LEU A 327 -1.72 -4.01 -5.77
C LEU A 327 -3.25 -4.04 -5.79
N PHE A 328 -3.86 -3.24 -6.67
CA PHE A 328 -5.30 -3.24 -6.84
C PHE A 328 -5.67 -4.41 -7.73
N PHE A 329 -6.42 -5.35 -7.16
CA PHE A 329 -7.00 -6.43 -7.91
C PHE A 329 -8.50 -6.19 -7.97
N ASN A 330 -9.00 -6.18 -9.20
CA ASN A 330 -10.41 -6.01 -9.49
C ASN A 330 -11.09 -7.38 -9.50
N PHE A 331 -12.12 -7.56 -8.66
CA PHE A 331 -12.93 -8.77 -8.56
C PHE A 331 -14.37 -8.53 -9.02
#